data_AF-A0A0F3PJ68-F1
#
_entry.id   AF-A0A0F3PJ68-F1
#
_cell.length_a   1.000
_cell.length_b   1.000
_cell.length_c   1.000
_cell.angle_alpha   90.00
_cell.angle_beta   90.00
_cell.angle_gamma   90.00
#
_symmetry.space_group_name_H-M   'P 1'
#
loop_
_entity.id
_entity.type
_entity.pdbx_description
1 polymer ?
#
loop_
_entity_poly.entity_id
_entity_poly.type
_entity_poly.pdbx_seq_one_letter_code
_entity_poly.pdbx_strand_id
1 'polypeptide(L)'
;MTKAEFTFENRLKHDDLEEIYSELSDKFPYWDHTLASSKMIEVTFPDREPGYYVVEVDWMVADTPRLLHRLLLNIRMRLHR
;
A
#
# COMPACT_ATOMS: atom_id res chain seq x y z
N MET A 1 4.28 -0.59 -3.51
CA MET A 1 5.66 -0.33 -3.05
C MET A 1 6.51 0.01 -4.27
N THR A 2 7.52 0.88 -4.19
CA THR A 2 8.45 1.12 -5.33
C THR A 2 9.02 -0.20 -5.83
N LYS A 3 9.29 -0.38 -7.11
CA LYS A 3 9.95 -1.57 -7.67
C LYS A 3 11.40 -1.70 -7.20
N ALA A 4 12.02 -2.86 -7.40
CA ALA A 4 13.39 -3.10 -6.92
C ALA A 4 14.43 -2.21 -7.63
N GLU A 5 14.21 -1.93 -8.90
CA GLU A 5 15.04 -1.11 -9.78
C GLU A 5 14.77 0.40 -9.66
N PHE A 6 13.83 0.82 -8.83
CA PHE A 6 13.48 2.23 -8.68
C PHE A 6 14.65 3.04 -8.11
N THR A 7 14.92 4.19 -8.73
CA THR A 7 15.91 5.16 -8.25
C THR A 7 15.22 6.48 -7.89
N PHE A 8 15.72 7.15 -6.85
CA PHE A 8 15.22 8.46 -6.40
C PHE A 8 15.71 9.63 -7.26
N GLU A 9 16.33 9.36 -8.41
CA GLU A 9 16.77 10.39 -9.35
C GLU A 9 15.58 11.13 -9.97
N ASN A 10 14.44 10.43 -10.10
CA ASN A 10 13.21 10.96 -10.66
C ASN A 10 12.10 11.00 -9.59
N ARG A 11 11.10 11.86 -9.84
CA ARG A 11 9.87 11.86 -9.04
C ARG A 11 9.15 10.53 -9.23
N LEU A 12 8.63 10.00 -8.12
CA LEU A 12 7.82 8.79 -8.08
C LEU A 12 6.60 8.91 -9.01
N LYS A 13 6.41 7.92 -9.88
CA LYS A 13 5.21 7.70 -10.68
C LYS A 13 4.53 6.41 -10.25
N HIS A 14 3.26 6.27 -10.57
CA HIS A 14 2.52 5.05 -10.25
C HIS A 14 3.11 3.81 -10.94
N ASP A 15 3.64 3.96 -12.16
CA ASP A 15 4.33 2.88 -12.90
C ASP A 15 5.61 2.40 -12.22
N ASP A 16 6.17 3.18 -11.29
CA ASP A 16 7.34 2.80 -10.49
C ASP A 16 6.95 1.94 -9.28
N LEU A 17 5.66 1.70 -9.06
CA LEU A 17 5.13 0.90 -7.96
C LEU A 17 4.75 -0.51 -8.43
N GLU A 18 4.89 -1.46 -7.53
CA GLU A 18 4.30 -2.80 -7.60
C GLU A 18 3.30 -2.98 -6.44
N GLU A 19 2.22 -3.70 -6.72
CA GLU A 19 1.26 -4.12 -5.70
C GLU A 19 1.84 -5.28 -4.89
N ILE A 20 1.90 -5.11 -3.56
CA ILE A 20 2.40 -6.14 -2.64
C ILE A 20 1.30 -6.73 -1.74
N TYR A 21 0.15 -6.06 -1.68
CA TYR A 21 -1.01 -6.48 -0.90
C TYR A 21 -2.26 -5.81 -1.48
N SER A 22 -3.34 -6.57 -1.58
CA SER A 22 -4.66 -6.10 -1.96
C SER A 22 -5.71 -6.94 -1.24
N GLU A 23 -6.73 -6.30 -0.69
CA GLU A 23 -7.86 -6.98 -0.07
C GLU A 23 -9.14 -6.24 -0.41
N LEU A 24 -10.10 -6.99 -0.96
CA LEU A 24 -11.47 -6.52 -1.17
C LEU A 24 -12.33 -7.05 -0.02
N SER A 25 -13.19 -6.18 0.52
CA SER A 25 -14.14 -6.60 1.55
C SER A 25 -15.15 -7.58 0.97
N ASP A 26 -15.41 -8.65 1.70
CA ASP A 26 -16.47 -9.64 1.45
C ASP A 26 -17.87 -9.19 1.91
N LYS A 27 -17.93 -8.06 2.63
CA LYS A 27 -19.16 -7.50 3.20
C LYS A 27 -19.97 -6.77 2.13
N PHE A 28 -20.95 -7.48 1.57
CA PHE A 28 -21.89 -6.97 0.59
C PHE A 28 -23.34 -7.24 1.02
N PRO A 29 -24.25 -6.27 0.89
CA PRO A 29 -24.03 -4.92 0.34
C PRO A 29 -23.37 -3.97 1.36
N TYR A 30 -22.63 -2.97 0.87
CA TYR A 30 -21.80 -2.10 1.72
C TYR A 30 -22.59 -1.34 2.82
N TRP A 31 -23.91 -1.15 2.66
CA TRP A 31 -24.77 -0.43 3.60
C TRP A 31 -25.33 -1.27 4.75
N ASP A 32 -25.18 -2.60 4.70
CA ASP A 32 -25.73 -3.52 5.72
C ASP A 32 -24.71 -3.89 6.80
N HIS A 33 -23.59 -3.18 6.86
CA HIS A 33 -22.47 -3.52 7.72
C HIS A 33 -21.81 -2.30 8.35
N THR A 34 -21.53 -2.38 9.64
CA THR A 34 -20.72 -1.38 10.34
C THR A 34 -19.24 -1.63 10.05
N LEU A 35 -18.55 -0.60 9.54
CA LEU A 35 -17.10 -0.58 9.40
C LEU A 35 -16.47 -0.43 10.79
N ALA A 36 -15.41 -1.21 11.06
CA ALA A 36 -14.60 -1.01 12.24
C ALA A 36 -13.87 0.35 12.15
N SER A 37 -13.62 0.98 13.30
CA SER A 37 -12.90 2.27 13.37
C SER A 37 -11.43 2.16 12.96
N SER A 38 -10.88 0.95 12.97
CA SER A 38 -9.53 0.65 12.51
C SER A 38 -9.45 -0.75 11.91
N LYS A 39 -8.42 -0.96 11.10
CA LYS A 39 -8.08 -2.26 10.55
C LYS A 39 -6.57 -2.45 10.67
N MET A 40 -6.17 -3.57 11.27
CA MET A 40 -4.77 -3.98 11.33
C MET A 40 -4.52 -4.94 10.17
N ILE A 41 -3.46 -4.69 9.41
CA ILE A 41 -3.04 -5.52 8.28
C ILE A 41 -1.58 -5.87 8.50
N GLU A 42 -1.25 -7.15 8.41
CA GLU A 42 0.13 -7.62 8.36
C GLU A 42 0.52 -7.82 6.90
N VAL A 43 1.59 -7.16 6.47
CA VAL A 43 2.11 -7.26 5.09
C VAL A 43 3.54 -7.76 5.15
N THR A 44 3.82 -8.84 4.44
CA THR A 44 5.18 -9.31 4.22
C THR A 44 5.79 -8.54 3.04
N PHE A 45 6.88 -7.83 3.29
CA PHE A 45 7.62 -7.17 2.21
C PHE A 45 8.37 -8.21 1.36
N PRO A 46 8.47 -8.01 0.03
CA PRO A 46 9.27 -8.88 -0.81
C PRO A 46 10.74 -8.83 -0.41
N ASP A 47 11.47 -9.92 -0.68
CA ASP A 47 12.91 -9.98 -0.46
C ASP A 47 13.62 -8.97 -1.38
N ARG A 48 14.34 -8.02 -0.77
CA ARG A 48 14.98 -6.91 -1.48
C ARG A 48 16.30 -6.50 -0.88
N GLU A 49 17.13 -5.88 -1.72
CA GLU A 49 18.36 -5.22 -1.30
C GLU A 49 18.07 -4.19 -0.19
N PRO A 50 18.95 -4.03 0.80
CA PRO A 50 18.82 -2.98 1.80
C PRO A 50 18.78 -1.61 1.17
N GLY A 51 17.83 -0.77 1.58
CA GLY A 51 17.64 0.51 0.93
C GLY A 51 16.41 1.26 1.43
N TYR A 52 16.18 2.40 0.80
CA TYR A 52 14.94 3.16 0.98
C TYR A 52 13.92 2.73 -0.07
N TYR A 53 12.69 2.53 0.35
CA TYR A 53 11.56 2.21 -0.50
C TYR A 53 10.36 3.07 -0.10
N VAL A 54 9.46 3.29 -1.05
CA VAL A 54 8.20 3.99 -0.79
C VAL A 54 7.05 3.00 -0.89
N VAL A 55 6.14 3.04 0.06
CA VAL A 55 4.88 2.28 0.04
C VAL A 55 3.73 3.26 -0.12
N GLU A 56 2.93 3.06 -1.16
CA GLU A 56 1.65 3.73 -1.34
C GLU A 56 0.56 2.85 -0.72
N VAL A 57 -0.27 3.43 0.13
CA VAL A 57 -1.44 2.78 0.74
C VAL A 57 -2.68 3.53 0.29
N ASP A 58 -3.56 2.82 -0.40
CA ASP A 58 -4.79 3.34 -0.97
C ASP A 58 -6.00 2.72 -0.24
N TRP A 59 -6.86 3.56 0.34
CA TRP A 59 -8.13 3.16 0.95
C TRP A 59 -9.30 3.55 0.04
N MET A 60 -9.91 2.54 -0.58
CA MET A 60 -11.04 2.70 -1.50
C MET A 60 -12.38 2.59 -0.75
N VAL A 61 -13.32 3.47 -1.08
CA VAL A 61 -14.67 3.46 -0.50
C VAL A 61 -15.63 2.88 -1.52
N ALA A 62 -16.40 1.86 -1.13
CA ALA A 62 -17.19 1.02 -2.03
C ALA A 62 -18.24 1.78 -2.86
N ASP A 63 -18.78 2.88 -2.34
CA ASP A 63 -19.91 3.60 -2.94
C ASP A 63 -19.53 4.92 -3.63
N THR A 64 -18.23 5.19 -3.78
CA THR A 64 -17.76 6.35 -4.52
C THR A 64 -16.65 5.97 -5.51
N PRO A 65 -16.54 6.64 -6.67
CA PRO A 65 -15.46 6.40 -7.62
C PRO A 65 -14.10 6.94 -7.14
N ARG A 66 -13.99 7.43 -5.90
CA ARG A 66 -12.81 8.12 -5.39
C ARG A 66 -12.09 7.30 -4.32
N LEU A 67 -10.77 7.38 -4.35
CA LEU A 67 -9.91 7.04 -3.22
C LEU A 67 -10.16 8.07 -2.10
N LEU A 68 -10.43 7.58 -0.89
CA LEU A 68 -10.68 8.46 0.26
C LEU A 68 -9.36 8.92 0.87
N HIS A 69 -8.41 7.99 1.02
CA HIS A 69 -7.11 8.26 1.61
C HIS A 69 -6.00 7.56 0.83
N ARG A 70 -4.96 8.36 0.54
CA ARG A 70 -3.68 7.89 0.02
C ARG A 70 -2.59 8.32 0.97
N LEU A 71 -1.77 7.37 1.40
CA LEU A 71 -0.62 7.62 2.26
C LEU A 71 0.65 7.11 1.60
N LEU A 72 1.70 7.93 1.60
CA LEU A 72 3.04 7.55 1.17
C LEU A 72 3.92 7.35 2.41
N LEU A 73 4.44 6.14 2.56
CA LEU A 73 5.32 5.74 3.66
C LEU A 73 6.73 5.51 3.13
N ASN A 74 7.70 6.24 3.67
CA ASN A 74 9.12 5.97 3.42
C ASN A 74 9.62 4.93 4.41
N ILE A 75 10.01 3.75 3.91
CA ILE A 75 10.54 2.66 4.71
C ILE A 75 12.02 2.46 4.39
N ARG A 76 12.81 2.09 5.41
CA ARG A 76 14.21 1.71 5.25
C ARG A 76 14.37 0.23 5.60
N MET A 77 14.58 -0.60 4.59
CA MET A 77 14.86 -2.02 4.78
C MET A 77 16.33 -2.21 5.14
N ARG A 78 16.61 -3.10 6.08
CA ARG A 78 17.95 -3.45 6.54
C ARG A 78 18.05 -4.97 6.64
N LEU A 79 19.23 -5.51 6.38
CA LEU A 79 19.53 -6.91 6.71
C LEU A 79 19.49 -7.07 8.23
N HIS A 80 18.72 -8.04 8.71
CA HIS A 80 18.90 -8.55 10.07
C HIS A 80 20.22 -9.33 10.10
N ARG A 81 21.20 -8.81 10.83
CA ARG A 81 22.43 -9.52 11.20
C ARG A 81 22.23 -10.23 12.53
#